data_AF-A0A4U8J2B5-F1
#
_entry.id   AF-A0A4U8J2B5-F1
#
_cell.length_a   1.000
_cell.length_b   1.000
_cell.length_c   1.000
_cell.angle_alpha   90.00
_cell.angle_beta   90.00
_cell.angle_gamma   90.00
#
_symmetry.space_group_name_H-M   'P 1'
#
loop_
_entity.id
_entity.type
_entity.pdbx_description
1 polymer ?
#
loop_
_entity_poly.entity_id
_entity_poly.type
_entity_poly.pdbx_seq_one_letter_code
_entity_poly.pdbx_strand_id
1 'polypeptide(L)'
;MQNCPSSSKVKTFHLIQEAGMVFSVSEEVTVKEGGPRMIVTGYSSGMVECRWYDGFGVKREAFHENELVPGKERRVRDEAR
;
A
#
# COMPACT_ATOMS: atom_id res chain seq x y z
N MET A 1 12.29 41.96 -4.04
CA MET A 1 12.61 40.60 -4.53
C MET A 1 11.69 39.64 -3.80
N GLN A 2 10.71 39.06 -4.52
CA GLN A 2 9.72 38.16 -3.95
C GLN A 2 10.43 36.85 -3.56
N ASN A 3 10.52 36.56 -2.27
CA ASN A 3 11.06 35.30 -1.79
C ASN A 3 9.90 34.30 -1.75
N CYS A 4 9.88 33.40 -2.72
CA CYS A 4 8.93 32.31 -2.82
C CYS A 4 9.10 31.39 -1.59
N PRO A 5 8.07 31.18 -0.74
CA PRO A 5 8.16 30.09 0.21
C PRO A 5 8.09 28.79 -0.58
N SER A 6 9.22 28.09 -0.69
CA SER A 6 9.29 26.73 -1.22
C SER A 6 8.36 25.86 -0.37
N SER A 7 7.17 25.60 -0.89
CA SER A 7 6.19 24.68 -0.35
C SER A 7 6.76 23.26 -0.47
N SER A 8 7.67 22.91 0.44
CA SER A 8 8.01 21.52 0.75
C SER A 8 6.83 20.92 1.50
N LYS A 9 5.70 20.74 0.79
CA LYS A 9 4.60 19.90 1.26
C LYS A 9 5.07 18.46 1.05
N VAL A 10 6.03 18.05 1.89
CA VAL A 10 6.22 16.63 2.21
C VAL A 10 4.86 16.20 2.73
N LYS A 11 4.09 15.65 1.81
CA LYS A 11 2.83 15.01 2.08
C LYS A 11 3.20 13.75 2.86
N THR A 12 3.42 13.93 4.16
CA THR A 12 3.32 12.89 5.19
C THR A 12 1.88 12.41 5.18
N PHE A 13 1.51 11.70 4.11
CA PHE A 13 0.33 10.87 4.03
C PHE A 13 0.88 9.45 4.21
N HIS A 14 0.63 8.69 5.25
CA HIS A 14 -0.54 8.60 6.09
C HIS A 14 -0.07 8.05 7.45
N LEU A 15 -0.22 8.84 8.52
CA LEU A 15 -0.04 8.35 9.90
C LEU A 15 -1.34 8.56 10.68
N ILE A 16 -2.45 8.15 10.08
CA ILE A 16 -3.70 7.95 10.81
C ILE A 16 -3.91 6.44 10.85
N GLN A 17 -3.13 5.78 11.70
CA GLN A 17 -3.40 4.40 12.07
C GLN A 17 -4.53 4.45 13.11
N GLU A 18 -5.75 4.75 12.64
CA GLU A 18 -6.95 4.50 13.44
C GLU A 18 -6.93 2.99 13.73
N ALA A 19 -7.03 2.63 15.01
CA ALA A 19 -6.94 1.26 15.50
C ALA A 19 -8.04 0.37 14.88
N GLY A 20 -7.76 -0.17 13.69
CA GLY A 20 -8.71 -0.89 12.86
C GLY A 20 -8.27 -1.09 11.40
N MET A 21 -7.30 -0.34 10.87
CA MET A 21 -6.76 -0.62 9.53
C MET A 21 -5.79 -1.80 9.55
N VAL A 22 -6.16 -2.89 8.84
CA VAL A 22 -5.41 -4.16 8.83
C VAL A 22 -4.17 -4.14 7.93
N PHE A 23 -4.09 -3.28 6.90
CA PHE A 23 -2.91 -3.19 6.02
C PHE A 23 -2.41 -1.76 5.84
N SER A 24 -1.14 -1.63 5.49
CA SER A 24 -0.50 -0.33 5.25
C SER A 24 -0.33 -0.05 3.74
N VAL A 25 -0.28 1.22 3.35
CA VAL A 25 0.12 1.58 1.97
C VAL A 25 1.57 1.12 1.74
N SER A 26 1.83 0.53 0.58
CA SER A 26 3.06 -0.18 0.20
C SER A 26 3.21 -1.59 0.78
N GLU A 27 2.22 -2.07 1.54
CA GLU A 27 2.22 -3.45 2.01
C GLU A 27 1.91 -4.41 0.86
N GLU A 28 2.60 -5.55 0.87
CA GLU A 28 2.37 -6.64 -0.06
C GLU A 28 1.19 -7.47 0.44
N VAL A 29 0.16 -7.62 -0.39
CA VAL A 29 -1.06 -8.37 -0.07
C VAL A 29 -1.39 -9.36 -1.19
N THR A 30 -2.22 -10.34 -0.89
CA THR A 30 -2.72 -11.33 -1.85
C THR A 30 -4.16 -11.68 -1.50
N VAL A 31 -4.96 -12.04 -2.49
CA VAL A 31 -6.34 -12.51 -2.25
C VAL A 31 -6.32 -13.89 -1.59
N LYS A 32 -7.22 -14.12 -0.62
CA LYS A 32 -7.35 -15.39 0.12
C LYS A 32 -7.54 -16.60 -0.78
N GLU A 33 -8.32 -16.45 -1.85
CA GLU A 33 -8.60 -17.52 -2.83
C GLU A 33 -7.39 -17.86 -3.71
N GLY A 34 -6.27 -17.16 -3.55
CA GLY A 34 -5.10 -17.27 -4.41
C GLY A 34 -5.21 -16.30 -5.58
N GLY A 35 -4.24 -15.38 -5.66
CA GLY A 35 -4.23 -14.34 -6.67
C GLY A 35 -2.82 -13.80 -6.91
N PRO A 36 -2.68 -12.82 -7.81
CA PRO A 36 -1.41 -12.13 -8.00
C PRO A 36 -1.00 -11.44 -6.69
N ARG A 37 0.31 -11.29 -6.50
CA ARG A 37 0.85 -10.48 -5.41
C ARG A 37 0.63 -9.01 -5.75
N MET A 38 -0.02 -8.28 -4.85
CA MET A 38 -0.40 -6.88 -5.05
C MET A 38 0.21 -5.98 -3.99
N ILE A 39 0.29 -4.69 -4.30
CA ILE A 39 0.75 -3.64 -3.39
C ILE A 39 -0.43 -2.76 -3.05
N VAL A 40 -0.65 -2.53 -1.76
CA VAL A 40 -1.67 -1.57 -1.30
C VAL A 40 -1.24 -0.16 -1.68
N THR A 41 -2.11 0.58 -2.36
CA THR A 41 -1.87 1.97 -2.76
C THR A 41 -2.70 2.97 -1.98
N GLY A 42 -3.82 2.52 -1.40
CA GLY A 42 -4.76 3.41 -0.75
C GLY A 42 -5.90 2.66 -0.09
N TYR A 43 -6.71 3.44 0.62
CA TYR A 43 -7.90 2.98 1.31
C TYR A 43 -9.04 3.92 0.98
N SER A 44 -10.19 3.36 0.62
CA SER A 44 -11.39 4.13 0.32
C SER A 44 -12.61 3.42 0.87
N SER A 45 -13.27 4.03 1.86
CA SER A 45 -14.56 3.55 2.40
C SER A 45 -14.60 2.06 2.80
N GLY A 46 -13.50 1.53 3.38
CA GLY A 46 -13.40 0.11 3.76
C GLY A 46 -12.87 -0.83 2.66
N MET A 47 -12.60 -0.28 1.47
CA MET A 47 -11.95 -0.99 0.37
C MET A 47 -10.47 -0.66 0.34
N VAL A 48 -9.65 -1.68 0.14
CA VAL A 48 -8.20 -1.59 0.00
C VAL A 48 -7.87 -1.53 -1.48
N GLU A 49 -7.40 -0.36 -1.93
CA GLU A 49 -6.94 -0.20 -3.29
C GLU A 49 -5.58 -0.88 -3.45
N CYS A 50 -5.51 -1.81 -4.39
CA CYS A 50 -4.34 -2.60 -4.67
C CYS A 50 -3.91 -2.39 -6.13
N ARG A 51 -2.59 -2.44 -6.37
CA ARG A 51 -2.01 -2.48 -7.72
C ARG A 51 -1.07 -3.65 -7.88
N TRP A 52 -1.02 -4.23 -9.07
CA TRP A 52 -0.04 -5.26 -9.43
C TRP A 52 0.34 -5.17 -10.90
N TYR A 53 1.36 -5.92 -11.29
CA TYR A 53 1.78 -6.07 -12.68
C TYR A 53 1.44 -7.48 -13.15
N ASP A 54 0.72 -7.61 -14.26
CA ASP A 54 0.27 -8.90 -14.81
C ASP A 54 1.17 -9.44 -15.93
N GLY A 55 2.26 -8.74 -16.25
CA GLY A 55 3.13 -9.05 -17.39
C GLY A 55 2.92 -8.12 -18.59
N PHE A 56 1.75 -7.49 -18.71
CA PHE A 56 1.38 -6.61 -19.83
C PHE A 56 1.18 -5.16 -19.39
N GLY A 57 0.72 -4.94 -18.16
CA GLY A 57 0.48 -3.60 -17.65
C GLY A 57 0.23 -3.56 -16.15
N VAL A 58 0.03 -2.34 -15.64
CA VAL A 58 -0.36 -2.14 -14.26
C VAL A 58 -1.87 -2.33 -14.14
N LYS A 59 -2.28 -3.29 -13.33
CA LYS A 59 -3.67 -3.51 -12.92
C LYS A 59 -3.91 -2.82 -11.58
N ARG A 60 -5.14 -2.36 -11.38
CA ARG A 60 -5.61 -1.73 -10.14
C ARG A 60 -6.99 -2.24 -9.83
N GLU A 61 -7.20 -2.65 -8.59
CA GLU A 61 -8.47 -3.18 -8.13
C GLU A 61 -8.61 -2.94 -6.63
N ALA A 62 -9.85 -2.74 -6.18
CA ALA A 62 -10.16 -2.47 -4.79
C ALA A 62 -10.83 -3.72 -4.19
N PHE A 63 -10.25 -4.24 -3.12
CA PHE A 63 -10.74 -5.44 -2.44
C PHE A 63 -11.24 -5.09 -1.05
N HIS A 64 -12.15 -5.90 -0.49
CA HIS A 64 -12.46 -5.76 0.91
C HIS A 64 -11.27 -6.22 1.76
N GLU A 65 -11.03 -5.58 2.91
CA GLU A 65 -9.93 -5.97 3.81
C GLU A 65 -9.98 -7.45 4.20
N ASN A 66 -11.19 -8.01 4.28
CA ASN A 66 -11.46 -9.38 4.70
C ASN A 66 -11.11 -10.40 3.61
N GLU A 67 -10.93 -9.99 2.36
CA GLU A 67 -10.57 -10.86 1.24
C GLU A 67 -9.06 -10.94 1.04
N LEU A 68 -8.33 -10.00 1.65
CA LEU A 68 -6.88 -9.91 1.54
C LEU A 68 -6.19 -10.63 2.69
N VAL A 69 -4.99 -11.12 2.40
CA VAL A 69 -4.02 -11.59 3.37
C VAL A 69 -2.70 -10.87 3.15
N PRO A 70 -1.98 -10.52 4.23
CA PRO A 70 -0.66 -9.93 4.10
C PRO A 70 0.25 -10.99 3.46
N GLY A 71 0.88 -10.61 2.36
CA GLY A 71 1.93 -11.41 1.76
C GLY A 71 3.03 -11.54 2.81
N LYS A 72 3.57 -12.76 2.99
CA LYS A 72 4.66 -13.01 3.94
C LYS A 72 5.75 -11.99 3.67
N GLU A 73 5.85 -10.98 4.53
CA GLU A 73 6.95 -10.04 4.53
C GLU A 73 8.19 -10.90 4.68
N ARG A 74 8.93 -11.06 3.57
CA ARG A 74 10.28 -11.53 3.69
C ARG A 74 10.94 -10.38 4.42
N ARG A 75 11.01 -10.49 5.75
CA ARG A 75 11.87 -9.69 6.62
C ARG A 75 13.28 -9.92 6.11
N VAL A 76 13.62 -9.32 4.98
CA VAL A 76 14.99 -9.01 4.64
C VAL A 76 15.25 -7.78 5.48
N ARG A 77 15.41 -8.05 6.78
CA ARG A 77 16.36 -7.34 7.58
C ARG A 77 17.63 -7.47 6.76
N ASP A 78 17.94 -6.43 6.01
CA ASP A 78 19.31 -6.07 5.69
C ASP A 78 20.02 -5.99 7.05
N GLU A 79 20.43 -7.14 7.56
CA GLU A 79 21.64 -7.24 8.37
C GLU A 79 22.76 -6.87 7.42
N ALA A 80 22.95 -5.56 7.27
CA ALA A 80 24.20 -4.97 6.85
C ALA A 80 25.28 -5.59 7.75
N ARG A 81 26.02 -6.54 7.19
CA ARG A 81 27.26 -7.07 7.76
C ARG A 81 28.44 -6.51 7.00
#